data_AF-A0A815A268-F1
#
_entry.id   AF-A0A815A268-F1
#
_cell.length_a   1.000
_cell.length_b   1.000
_cell.length_c   1.000
_cell.angle_alpha   90.00
_cell.angle_beta   90.00
_cell.angle_gamma   90.00
#
_symmetry.space_group_name_H-M   'P 1'
#
loop_
_entity.id
_entity.type
_entity.pdbx_description
1 polymer ?
#
loop_
_entity_poly.entity_id
_entity_poly.type
_entity_poly.pdbx_seq_one_letter_code
_entity_poly.pdbx_strand_id
1 'polypeptide(L)'
;MSTLFVRITDICKHQHEETLKSLKVDDSILVISADKGGKIVAMNTSDYKAKIEEKLSNSTIYTKLSRDPTKRLIKELAGLVKVVQHKKEIDSKQSKNLKNEKCLPFVRGQIKTHKNDNPMRLIVSMRNKIGSTMTKHLTKVLRKLGDKVRSLKNTKYLIEDIYKVKVVSPKMSLASLDVVDLFTSIDRDDAVGILSEKLKQDKNWKADTTLNDDTIINMVKFLTDNVYFQSGEHFYQQKRGLPMGFSLSPLLADIVTGGPDKTGYFCSCFLIPFSVVPITHFMLNR
;
A
#
# COMPACT_ATOMS: atom_id res chain seq x y z
N MET A 1 -1.45 24.70 20.66
CA MET A 1 -0.03 24.94 20.33
C MET A 1 0.17 24.73 18.85
N SER A 2 0.79 25.70 18.19
CA SER A 2 0.99 25.77 16.73
C SER A 2 1.95 24.67 16.25
N THR A 3 1.46 23.75 15.41
CA THR A 3 2.34 22.82 14.69
C THR A 3 3.21 23.61 13.72
N LEU A 4 4.53 23.58 13.90
CA LEU A 4 5.46 24.30 13.04
C LEU A 4 5.74 23.46 11.78
N PHE A 5 5.26 23.94 10.63
CA PHE A 5 5.58 23.36 9.33
C PHE A 5 6.76 24.11 8.72
N VAL A 6 7.96 23.55 8.80
CA VAL A 6 9.16 24.16 8.22
C VAL A 6 9.37 23.64 6.79
N ARG A 7 9.49 24.55 5.82
CA ARG A 7 9.93 24.22 4.45
C ARG A 7 11.46 24.32 4.40
N ILE A 8 12.14 23.21 4.15
CA ILE A 8 13.62 23.13 4.10
C ILE A 8 14.14 23.48 2.72
N THR A 9 13.72 24.63 2.17
CA THR A 9 14.40 25.21 1.01
C THR A 9 15.21 26.45 1.38
N ASP A 10 15.02 26.98 2.60
CA ASP A 10 15.42 28.34 2.94
C ASP A 10 16.41 28.43 4.13
N ILE A 11 16.99 27.29 4.57
CA ILE A 11 17.99 27.24 5.66
C ILE A 11 19.31 26.67 5.12
N CYS A 12 20.43 27.33 5.42
CA CYS A 12 21.77 26.85 5.06
C CYS A 12 22.02 25.44 5.63
N LYS A 13 22.60 24.54 4.82
CA LYS A 13 22.73 23.10 5.11
C LYS A 13 23.35 22.79 6.47
N HIS A 14 24.33 23.60 6.92
CA HIS A 14 25.02 23.42 8.20
C HIS A 14 24.12 23.74 9.41
N GLN A 15 23.50 24.92 9.42
CA GLN A 15 22.57 25.34 10.48
C GLN A 15 21.36 24.40 10.60
N HIS A 16 20.94 23.82 9.47
CA HIS A 16 19.89 22.82 9.41
C HIS A 16 20.27 21.50 10.11
N GLU A 17 21.48 20.98 9.91
CA GLU A 17 21.93 19.75 10.57
C GLU A 17 22.09 19.94 12.08
N GLU A 18 22.56 21.11 12.53
CA GLU A 18 22.67 21.43 13.95
C GLU A 18 21.31 21.59 14.62
N THR A 19 20.36 22.27 13.95
CA THR A 19 18.98 22.41 14.44
C THR A 19 18.25 21.05 14.47
N LEU A 20 18.46 20.19 13.47
CA LEU A 20 17.91 18.84 13.48
C LEU A 20 18.55 17.96 14.56
N LYS A 21 19.84 18.15 14.86
CA LYS A 21 20.52 17.44 15.95
C LYS A 21 19.99 17.92 17.30
N SER A 22 19.81 19.23 17.51
CA SER A 22 19.27 19.76 18.77
C SER A 22 17.82 19.36 18.99
N LEU A 23 16.98 19.38 17.95
CA LEU A 23 15.58 18.91 18.03
C LEU A 23 15.46 17.40 18.28
N LYS A 24 16.50 16.61 17.97
CA LYS A 24 16.53 15.16 18.29
C LYS A 24 16.90 14.87 19.74
N VAL A 25 17.40 15.86 20.49
CA VAL A 25 17.72 15.70 21.92
C VAL A 25 16.45 15.82 22.78
N ASP A 26 15.45 16.55 22.30
CA ASP A 26 14.17 16.74 22.98
C ASP A 26 13.14 15.68 22.55
N ASP A 27 12.89 14.69 23.41
CA ASP A 27 11.90 13.63 23.15
C ASP A 27 10.45 14.15 23.04
N SER A 28 10.18 15.39 23.46
CA SER A 28 8.87 16.02 23.30
C SER A 28 8.59 16.44 21.86
N ILE A 29 9.60 16.59 21.01
CA ILE A 29 9.48 17.01 19.61
C ILE A 29 9.86 15.86 18.68
N LEU A 30 8.93 15.49 17.81
CA LEU A 30 9.15 14.51 16.76
C LEU A 30 9.38 15.20 15.42
N VAL A 31 10.47 14.81 14.74
CA VAL A 31 10.79 15.26 13.38
C VAL A 31 10.52 14.13 12.38
N ILE A 32 9.56 14.35 11.47
CA ILE A 32 9.13 13.36 10.46
C ILE A 32 9.08 13.95 9.06
N SER A 33 9.15 13.09 8.04
CA SER A 33 8.91 13.51 6.65
C SER A 33 7.41 13.73 6.39
N ALA A 34 7.08 14.78 5.64
CA ALA A 34 5.75 15.01 5.10
C ALA A 34 5.42 13.99 4.00
N ASP A 35 4.13 13.82 3.71
CA ASP A 35 3.63 12.91 2.67
C ASP A 35 4.03 13.34 1.25
N LYS A 36 4.17 14.66 1.01
CA LYS A 36 4.53 15.23 -0.30
C LYS A 36 5.50 16.39 -0.20
N GLY A 37 6.24 16.60 -1.28
CA GLY A 37 7.06 17.80 -1.50
C GLY A 37 8.38 17.84 -0.73
N GLY A 38 8.87 16.70 -0.24
CA GLY A 38 10.18 16.62 0.43
C GLY A 38 10.29 17.43 1.73
N LYS A 39 9.16 17.88 2.28
CA LYS A 39 9.12 18.71 3.50
C LYS A 39 9.35 17.83 4.74
N ILE A 40 9.84 18.44 5.80
CA ILE A 40 9.90 17.85 7.14
C ILE A 40 8.89 18.58 8.03
N VAL A 41 8.33 17.86 8.98
CA VAL A 41 7.38 18.35 9.97
C VAL A 41 7.98 18.13 11.34
N ALA A 42 8.03 19.20 12.15
CA ALA A 42 8.33 19.14 13.57
C ALA A 42 7.01 19.30 14.33
N MET A 43 6.69 18.36 15.21
CA MET A 43 5.45 18.39 15.99
C MET A 43 5.64 17.71 17.34
N ASN A 44 4.76 18.00 18.31
CA ASN A 44 4.84 17.32 19.60
C ASN A 44 4.65 15.81 19.44
N THR A 45 5.47 15.03 20.13
CA THR A 45 5.41 13.57 20.17
C THR A 45 4.05 13.09 20.67
N SER A 46 3.45 13.79 21.64
CA SER A 46 2.09 13.51 22.16
C SER A 46 1.02 13.69 21.08
N ASP A 47 1.03 14.82 20.37
CA ASP A 47 0.08 15.13 19.29
C ASP A 47 0.20 14.12 18.14
N TYR A 48 1.42 13.70 17.81
CA TYR A 48 1.67 12.69 16.80
C TYR A 48 1.08 11.33 17.19
N LYS A 49 1.30 10.89 18.43
CA LYS A 49 0.73 9.65 18.97
C LYS A 49 -0.80 9.72 18.98
N ALA A 50 -1.37 10.84 19.42
CA ALA A 50 -2.82 11.05 19.42
C ALA A 50 -3.43 10.93 18.01
N LYS A 51 -2.80 11.54 16.99
CA LYS A 51 -3.24 11.41 15.58
C LYS A 51 -3.16 9.98 15.05
N ILE A 52 -2.17 9.19 15.46
CA ILE A 52 -2.10 7.76 15.09
C ILE A 52 -3.26 7.02 15.73
N GLU A 53 -3.48 7.17 17.03
CA GLU A 53 -4.55 6.48 17.75
C GLU A 53 -5.94 6.88 17.23
N GLU A 54 -6.15 8.16 16.88
CA GLU A 54 -7.36 8.63 16.19
C GLU A 54 -7.61 7.84 14.90
N LYS A 55 -6.57 7.63 14.07
CA LYS A 55 -6.71 6.85 12.83
C LYS A 55 -6.96 5.36 13.10
N LEU A 56 -6.34 4.80 14.13
CA LEU A 56 -6.51 3.40 14.53
C LEU A 56 -7.85 3.14 15.24
N SER A 57 -8.53 4.18 15.71
CA SER A 57 -9.87 4.09 16.32
C SER A 57 -10.96 3.69 15.32
N ASN A 58 -10.69 3.78 14.01
CA ASN A 58 -11.63 3.33 12.98
C ASN A 58 -11.82 1.81 13.03
N SER A 59 -12.85 1.40 13.76
CA SER A 59 -13.23 0.00 13.98
C SER A 59 -13.72 -0.72 12.74
N THR A 60 -13.95 -0.02 11.61
CA THR A 60 -14.27 -0.67 10.32
C THR A 60 -13.02 -1.22 9.63
N ILE A 61 -11.85 -0.61 9.86
CA ILE A 61 -10.58 -0.97 9.21
C ILE A 61 -9.66 -1.73 10.18
N TYR A 62 -9.62 -1.31 11.43
CA TYR A 62 -8.68 -1.81 12.43
C TYR A 62 -9.39 -2.50 13.59
N THR A 63 -8.67 -3.39 14.26
CA THR A 63 -9.13 -4.06 15.48
C THR A 63 -7.97 -4.13 16.46
N LYS A 64 -8.17 -3.55 17.64
CA LYS A 64 -7.18 -3.62 18.73
C LYS A 64 -7.16 -5.02 19.31
N LEU A 65 -5.97 -5.56 19.54
CA LEU A 65 -5.77 -6.88 20.10
C LEU A 65 -5.48 -6.80 21.61
N SER A 66 -5.96 -7.81 22.33
CA SER A 66 -5.69 -7.99 23.76
C SER A 66 -4.33 -8.62 24.07
N ARG A 67 -3.68 -9.23 23.06
CA ARG A 67 -2.41 -9.96 23.23
C ARG A 67 -1.52 -9.78 22.00
N ASP A 68 -0.21 -9.90 22.22
CA ASP A 68 0.79 -9.90 21.16
C ASP A 68 0.62 -11.13 20.22
N PRO A 69 0.34 -10.93 18.92
CA PRO A 69 0.16 -12.03 17.96
C PRO A 69 1.49 -12.64 17.46
N THR A 70 2.65 -12.08 17.80
CA THR A 70 3.96 -12.39 17.19
C THR A 70 4.28 -13.89 17.18
N LYS A 71 4.18 -14.57 18.34
CA LYS A 71 4.50 -16.01 18.44
C LYS A 71 3.61 -16.86 17.55
N ARG A 72 2.31 -16.54 17.50
CA ARG A 72 1.32 -17.24 16.65
C ARG A 72 1.66 -17.06 15.19
N LEU A 73 1.91 -15.82 14.75
CA LEU A 73 2.22 -15.49 13.37
C LEU A 73 3.50 -16.17 12.87
N ILE A 74 4.55 -16.22 13.70
CA ILE A 74 5.79 -16.93 13.36
C ILE A 74 5.52 -18.42 13.17
N LYS A 75 4.71 -19.03 14.05
CA LYS A 75 4.37 -20.46 13.96
C LYS A 75 3.55 -20.76 12.71
N GLU A 76 2.53 -19.97 12.44
CA GLU A 76 1.65 -20.13 11.26
C GLU A 76 2.43 -19.92 9.95
N LEU A 77 3.23 -18.85 9.84
CA LEU A 77 4.10 -18.60 8.69
C LEU A 77 5.09 -19.76 8.48
N ALA A 78 5.73 -20.24 9.56
CA ALA A 78 6.64 -21.37 9.47
C ALA A 78 5.94 -22.66 9.03
N GLY A 79 4.71 -22.90 9.48
CA GLY A 79 3.85 -24.00 9.05
C GLY A 79 3.55 -23.94 7.56
N LEU A 80 3.10 -22.78 7.07
CA LEU A 80 2.82 -22.55 5.66
C LEU A 80 4.07 -22.83 4.79
N VAL A 81 5.21 -22.26 5.15
CA VAL A 81 6.46 -22.47 4.39
C VAL A 81 6.93 -23.93 4.46
N LYS A 82 6.71 -24.64 5.58
CA LYS A 82 7.01 -26.09 5.67
C LYS A 82 6.16 -26.91 4.69
N VAL A 83 4.86 -26.62 4.58
CA VAL A 83 3.97 -27.30 3.62
C VAL A 83 4.49 -27.12 2.19
N VAL A 84 4.87 -25.89 1.83
CA VAL A 84 5.37 -25.56 0.49
C VAL A 84 6.73 -26.22 0.21
N GLN A 85 7.59 -26.29 1.21
CA GLN A 85 8.85 -27.03 1.12
C GLN A 85 8.62 -28.54 0.95
N HIS A 86 7.65 -29.13 1.66
CA HIS A 86 7.32 -30.55 1.53
C HIS A 86 6.78 -30.88 0.13
N LYS A 87 6.03 -29.96 -0.48
CA LYS A 87 5.62 -30.04 -1.89
C LYS A 87 6.76 -29.88 -2.90
N LYS A 88 8.00 -29.65 -2.43
CA LYS A 88 9.20 -29.38 -3.25
C LYS A 88 9.06 -28.16 -4.18
N GLU A 89 8.17 -27.24 -3.82
CA GLU A 89 7.97 -25.99 -4.60
C GLU A 89 8.98 -24.90 -4.22
N ILE A 90 9.71 -25.08 -3.12
CA ILE A 90 10.83 -24.23 -2.70
C ILE A 90 11.98 -25.09 -2.17
N ASP A 91 13.21 -24.60 -2.31
CA ASP A 91 14.39 -25.24 -1.75
C ASP A 91 14.62 -24.91 -0.25
N SER A 92 15.62 -25.56 0.36
CA SER A 92 15.96 -25.36 1.77
C SER A 92 16.44 -23.94 2.09
N LYS A 93 17.14 -23.29 1.16
CA LYS A 93 17.66 -21.91 1.31
C LYS A 93 16.50 -20.90 1.27
N GLN A 94 15.59 -21.05 0.31
CA GLN A 94 14.36 -20.27 0.20
C GLN A 94 13.48 -20.45 1.44
N SER A 95 13.29 -21.69 1.91
CA SER A 95 12.53 -21.99 3.12
C SER A 95 13.11 -21.30 4.37
N LYS A 96 14.44 -21.32 4.55
CA LYS A 96 15.12 -20.59 5.64
C LYS A 96 14.91 -19.09 5.52
N ASN A 97 15.08 -18.53 4.33
CA ASN A 97 14.93 -17.11 4.07
C ASN A 97 13.50 -16.61 4.38
N LEU A 98 12.48 -17.37 3.97
CA LEU A 98 11.05 -17.03 4.20
C LEU A 98 10.61 -17.11 5.68
N LYS A 99 11.43 -17.69 6.56
CA LYS A 99 11.15 -17.86 8.00
C LYS A 99 12.02 -16.98 8.90
N ASN A 100 12.85 -16.12 8.31
CA ASN A 100 13.91 -15.43 9.03
C ASN A 100 13.36 -14.36 10.00
N GLU A 101 12.28 -13.69 9.64
CA GLU A 101 11.80 -12.56 10.43
C GLU A 101 11.05 -12.99 11.70
N LYS A 102 11.35 -12.29 12.80
CA LYS A 102 10.79 -12.56 14.13
C LYS A 102 10.08 -11.37 14.77
N CYS A 103 10.13 -10.20 14.13
CA CYS A 103 9.58 -8.97 14.69
C CYS A 103 8.27 -8.60 14.01
N LEU A 104 7.31 -8.15 14.80
CA LEU A 104 6.07 -7.60 14.28
C LEU A 104 6.34 -6.28 13.52
N PRO A 105 5.58 -6.00 12.44
CA PRO A 105 5.50 -4.68 11.85
C PRO A 105 5.05 -3.62 12.87
N PHE A 106 5.36 -2.36 12.58
CA PHE A 106 4.87 -1.23 13.37
C PHE A 106 4.32 -0.16 12.43
N VAL A 107 3.41 0.67 12.92
CA VAL A 107 2.83 1.76 12.13
C VAL A 107 3.57 3.08 12.36
N ARG A 108 3.65 3.89 11.31
CA ARG A 108 4.09 5.30 11.38
C ARG A 108 3.17 6.18 10.55
N GLY A 109 3.08 7.45 10.90
CA GLY A 109 2.30 8.46 10.21
C GLY A 109 3.15 9.33 9.30
N GLN A 110 2.58 9.74 8.16
CA GLN A 110 3.06 10.85 7.33
C GLN A 110 1.99 11.94 7.29
N ILE A 111 2.40 13.19 7.49
CA ILE A 111 1.45 14.32 7.53
C ILE A 111 1.23 14.87 6.12
N LYS A 112 -0.04 14.94 5.71
CA LYS A 112 -0.45 15.53 4.43
C LYS A 112 -0.56 17.06 4.57
N THR A 113 0.59 17.74 4.57
CA THR A 113 0.70 19.21 4.74
C THR A 113 0.06 20.06 3.63
N HIS A 114 -0.49 19.43 2.60
CA HIS A 114 -1.14 20.05 1.45
C HIS A 114 -2.67 19.93 1.50
N LYS A 115 -3.23 19.41 2.61
CA LYS A 115 -4.67 19.30 2.85
C LYS A 115 -5.01 20.05 4.13
N ASN A 116 -6.23 20.59 4.20
CA ASN A 116 -6.76 21.23 5.42
C ASN A 116 -6.67 20.26 6.61
N ASP A 117 -6.40 20.79 7.80
CA ASP A 117 -6.19 20.05 9.07
C ASP A 117 -4.98 19.09 9.10
N ASN A 118 -4.20 19.04 8.03
CA ASN A 118 -2.99 18.25 7.94
C ASN A 118 -3.21 16.77 8.35
N PRO A 119 -4.12 16.04 7.67
CA PRO A 119 -4.46 14.67 8.02
C PRO A 119 -3.26 13.74 7.87
N MET A 120 -3.24 12.68 8.68
CA MET A 120 -2.18 11.69 8.68
C MET A 120 -2.49 10.52 7.73
N ARG A 121 -1.50 10.08 6.96
CA ARG A 121 -1.47 8.79 6.26
C ARG A 121 -0.70 7.79 7.10
N LEU A 122 -1.33 6.67 7.46
CA LEU A 122 -0.64 5.57 8.14
C LEU A 122 0.14 4.71 7.15
N ILE A 123 1.33 4.28 7.54
CA ILE A 123 2.19 3.36 6.80
C ILE A 123 2.66 2.27 7.75
N VAL A 124 2.43 1.02 7.37
CA VAL A 124 2.94 -0.16 8.07
C VAL A 124 4.39 -0.39 7.64
N SER A 125 5.32 -0.24 8.58
CA SER A 125 6.74 -0.48 8.36
C SER A 125 7.04 -1.97 8.37
N MET A 126 7.28 -2.53 7.18
CA MET A 126 7.51 -3.97 6.98
C MET A 126 8.97 -4.39 6.91
N ARG A 127 9.94 -3.47 6.96
CA ARG A 127 11.35 -3.84 6.74
C ARG A 127 11.86 -4.83 7.79
N ASN A 128 12.26 -6.02 7.34
CA ASN A 128 12.76 -7.11 8.19
C ASN A 128 11.74 -7.56 9.25
N LYS A 129 10.44 -7.48 8.90
CA LYS A 129 9.32 -7.87 9.76
C LYS A 129 8.67 -9.14 9.24
N ILE A 130 7.88 -9.80 10.09
CA ILE A 130 7.15 -11.02 9.74
C ILE A 130 6.39 -10.81 8.43
N GLY A 131 6.60 -11.72 7.46
CA GLY A 131 5.96 -11.67 6.14
C GLY A 131 6.67 -10.77 5.10
N SER A 132 7.71 -10.00 5.48
CA SER A 132 8.35 -9.05 4.55
C SER A 132 9.12 -9.73 3.42
N THR A 133 9.78 -10.85 3.69
CA THR A 133 10.51 -11.61 2.67
C THR A 133 9.54 -12.37 1.78
N MET A 134 8.45 -12.89 2.33
CA MET A 134 7.40 -13.55 1.55
C MET A 134 6.69 -12.56 0.61
N THR A 135 6.29 -11.39 1.08
CA THR A 135 5.68 -10.35 0.23
C THR A 135 6.62 -9.95 -0.91
N LYS A 136 7.92 -9.72 -0.64
CA LYS A 136 8.92 -9.42 -1.68
C LYS A 136 9.09 -10.57 -2.67
N HIS A 137 9.14 -11.81 -2.18
CA HIS A 137 9.29 -12.99 -3.04
C HIS A 137 8.09 -13.13 -3.99
N LEU A 138 6.86 -13.05 -3.47
CA LEU A 138 5.64 -13.10 -4.27
C LEU A 138 5.55 -11.93 -5.25
N THR A 139 5.93 -10.72 -4.83
CA THR A 139 5.96 -9.55 -5.72
C THR A 139 6.89 -9.81 -6.91
N LYS A 140 8.07 -10.41 -6.69
CA LYS A 140 9.01 -10.76 -7.76
C LYS A 140 8.41 -11.78 -8.74
N VAL A 141 7.75 -12.82 -8.21
CA VAL A 141 7.11 -13.88 -9.00
C VAL A 141 5.94 -13.32 -9.82
N LEU A 142 5.11 -12.49 -9.21
CA LEU A 142 3.86 -12.01 -9.80
C LEU A 142 4.03 -10.76 -10.67
N ARG A 143 5.22 -10.13 -10.68
CA ARG A 143 5.45 -8.85 -11.37
C ARG A 143 4.97 -8.86 -12.83
N LYS A 144 5.24 -9.95 -13.56
CA LYS A 144 4.84 -10.13 -14.97
C LYS A 144 3.32 -10.07 -15.19
N LEU A 145 2.51 -10.32 -14.16
CA LEU A 145 1.05 -10.18 -14.20
C LEU A 145 0.58 -8.74 -14.02
N GLY A 146 1.37 -7.93 -13.29
CA GLY A 146 1.11 -6.51 -13.06
C GLY A 146 1.57 -5.62 -14.22
N ASP A 147 2.63 -6.00 -14.93
CA ASP A 147 3.22 -5.21 -16.03
C ASP A 147 2.26 -4.93 -17.21
N LYS A 148 1.14 -5.66 -17.29
CA LYS A 148 0.09 -5.46 -18.32
C LYS A 148 -0.97 -4.44 -17.92
N VAL A 149 -0.98 -3.97 -16.67
CA VAL A 149 -1.82 -2.86 -16.23
C VAL A 149 -1.18 -1.60 -16.82
N ARG A 150 -1.92 -0.83 -17.62
CA ARG A 150 -1.38 0.37 -18.30
C ARG A 150 -0.93 1.41 -17.26
N SER A 151 0.31 1.32 -16.81
CA SER A 151 0.96 2.35 -16.00
C SER A 151 1.68 3.34 -16.91
N LEU A 152 1.35 4.63 -16.81
CA LEU A 152 2.08 5.68 -17.49
C LEU A 152 3.53 5.70 -17.01
N LYS A 153 4.48 5.67 -17.95
CA LYS A 153 5.91 5.64 -17.60
C LYS A 153 6.38 6.96 -16.98
N ASN A 154 5.92 8.09 -17.51
CA ASN A 154 6.19 9.42 -16.98
C ASN A 154 5.23 10.46 -17.61
N THR A 155 5.29 11.68 -17.10
CA THR A 155 4.47 12.82 -17.58
C THR A 155 4.70 13.14 -19.05
N LYS A 156 5.92 12.94 -19.58
CA LYS A 156 6.21 13.20 -20.99
C LYS A 156 5.41 12.27 -21.92
N TYR A 157 5.40 10.97 -21.62
CA TYR A 157 4.59 10.01 -22.38
C TYR A 157 3.09 10.33 -22.30
N LEU A 158 2.60 10.73 -21.13
CA LEU A 158 1.21 11.15 -20.98
C LEU A 158 0.89 12.35 -21.89
N ILE A 159 1.76 13.37 -21.89
CA ILE A 159 1.59 14.56 -22.74
C ILE A 159 1.60 14.16 -24.22
N GLU A 160 2.55 13.34 -24.64
CA GLU A 160 2.64 12.82 -26.01
C GLU A 160 1.37 12.05 -26.41
N ASP A 161 0.83 11.23 -25.51
CA ASP A 161 -0.39 10.47 -25.77
C ASP A 161 -1.64 11.36 -25.82
N ILE A 162 -1.73 12.38 -24.95
CA ILE A 162 -2.81 13.39 -25.01
C ILE A 162 -2.75 14.16 -26.33
N TYR A 163 -1.58 14.55 -26.81
CA TYR A 163 -1.45 15.27 -28.09
C TYR A 163 -1.85 14.44 -29.31
N LYS A 164 -1.83 13.10 -29.22
CA LYS A 164 -2.31 12.21 -30.29
C LYS A 164 -3.83 12.11 -30.32
N VAL A 165 -4.54 12.52 -29.27
CA VAL A 165 -6.00 12.47 -29.21
C VAL A 165 -6.59 13.52 -30.13
N LYS A 166 -7.31 13.08 -31.17
CA LYS A 166 -8.07 13.99 -32.02
C LYS A 166 -9.33 14.44 -31.30
N VAL A 167 -9.50 15.74 -31.13
CA VAL A 167 -10.73 16.33 -30.61
C VAL A 167 -11.81 16.23 -31.70
N VAL A 168 -12.74 15.30 -31.54
CA VAL A 168 -13.76 14.99 -32.55
C VAL A 168 -15.02 15.85 -32.39
N SER A 169 -15.16 16.55 -31.26
CA SER A 169 -16.33 17.39 -30.97
C SER A 169 -15.98 18.52 -29.99
N PRO A 170 -16.60 19.71 -30.12
CA PRO A 170 -16.52 20.77 -29.13
C PRO A 170 -17.03 20.36 -27.73
N LYS A 171 -17.79 19.26 -27.62
CA LYS A 171 -18.32 18.73 -26.35
C LYS A 171 -17.36 17.75 -25.67
N MET A 172 -16.25 17.40 -26.31
CA MET A 172 -15.28 16.47 -25.73
C MET A 172 -14.59 17.14 -24.53
N SER A 173 -14.65 16.47 -23.38
CA SER A 173 -14.04 16.96 -22.14
C SER A 173 -13.07 15.91 -21.60
N LEU A 174 -11.95 16.37 -21.06
CA LEU A 174 -11.01 15.53 -20.35
C LEU A 174 -11.39 15.51 -18.86
N ALA A 175 -11.51 14.32 -18.29
CA ALA A 175 -11.75 14.14 -16.86
C ALA A 175 -10.56 13.44 -16.20
N SER A 176 -10.19 13.90 -15.00
CA SER A 176 -9.24 13.23 -14.12
C SER A 176 -9.99 12.71 -12.91
N LEU A 177 -9.82 11.42 -12.60
CA LEU A 177 -10.48 10.75 -11.49
C LEU A 177 -9.41 10.31 -10.49
N ASP A 178 -9.59 10.67 -9.21
CA ASP A 178 -8.71 10.26 -8.11
C ASP A 178 -9.47 9.27 -7.20
N VAL A 179 -8.87 8.11 -6.93
CA VAL A 179 -9.47 7.12 -6.03
C VAL A 179 -9.14 7.50 -4.59
N VAL A 180 -10.18 7.74 -3.80
CA VAL A 180 -10.03 8.01 -2.37
C VAL A 180 -9.61 6.72 -1.66
N ASP A 181 -8.47 6.79 -0.97
CA ASP A 181 -7.97 5.76 -0.06
C ASP A 181 -7.95 4.32 -0.65
N LEU A 182 -7.50 4.21 -1.91
CA LEU A 182 -7.43 2.98 -2.71
C LEU A 182 -7.06 1.70 -1.93
N PHE A 183 -5.96 1.72 -1.18
CA PHE A 183 -5.51 0.51 -0.48
C PHE A 183 -6.48 0.06 0.60
N THR A 184 -7.09 0.99 1.35
CA THR A 184 -8.03 0.62 2.41
C THR A 184 -9.43 0.29 1.89
N SER A 185 -9.76 0.68 0.65
CA SER A 185 -11.06 0.39 0.02
C SER A 185 -11.11 -0.96 -0.69
N ILE A 186 -9.97 -1.49 -1.17
CA ILE A 186 -9.89 -2.80 -1.82
C ILE A 186 -10.30 -3.93 -0.85
N ASP A 187 -11.28 -4.74 -1.25
CA ASP A 187 -11.61 -5.96 -0.52
C ASP A 187 -10.54 -7.04 -0.76
N ARG A 188 -10.17 -7.74 0.32
CA ARG A 188 -9.05 -8.69 0.29
C ARG A 188 -9.44 -9.99 -0.40
N ASP A 189 -10.66 -10.45 -0.20
CA ASP A 189 -11.17 -11.67 -0.82
C ASP A 189 -11.36 -11.45 -2.33
N ASP A 190 -11.89 -10.28 -2.71
CA ASP A 190 -11.98 -9.88 -4.13
C ASP A 190 -10.60 -9.82 -4.79
N ALA A 191 -9.61 -9.20 -4.13
CA ALA A 191 -8.25 -9.12 -4.65
C ALA A 191 -7.61 -10.50 -4.85
N VAL A 192 -7.82 -11.42 -3.90
CA VAL A 192 -7.34 -12.82 -4.00
C VAL A 192 -8.08 -13.57 -5.10
N GLY A 193 -9.39 -13.36 -5.25
CA GLY A 193 -10.22 -13.94 -6.30
C GLY A 193 -9.76 -13.52 -7.69
N ILE A 194 -9.61 -12.22 -7.93
CA ILE A 194 -9.13 -11.67 -9.21
C ILE A 194 -7.71 -12.18 -9.52
N LEU A 195 -6.83 -12.25 -8.51
CA LEU A 195 -5.50 -12.83 -8.69
C LEU A 195 -5.59 -14.30 -9.13
N SER A 196 -6.49 -15.10 -8.53
CA SER A 196 -6.68 -16.51 -8.90
C SER A 196 -7.11 -16.66 -10.35
N GLU A 197 -8.05 -15.84 -10.82
CA GLU A 197 -8.46 -15.81 -12.23
C GLU A 197 -7.31 -15.44 -13.15
N LYS A 198 -6.53 -14.41 -12.77
CA LYS A 198 -5.41 -13.92 -13.59
C LYS A 198 -4.28 -14.95 -13.69
N LEU A 199 -3.99 -15.70 -12.61
CA LEU A 199 -3.03 -16.81 -12.63
C LEU A 199 -3.45 -17.96 -13.57
N LYS A 200 -4.76 -18.17 -13.76
CA LYS A 200 -5.29 -19.17 -14.69
C LYS A 200 -5.19 -18.70 -16.14
N GLN A 201 -5.48 -17.43 -16.39
CA GLN A 201 -5.48 -16.83 -17.74
C GLN A 201 -4.08 -16.57 -18.29
N ASP A 202 -3.14 -16.14 -17.44
CA ASP A 202 -1.77 -15.80 -17.84
C ASP A 202 -0.77 -16.67 -17.07
N LYS A 203 0.01 -17.48 -17.80
CA LYS A 203 1.03 -18.38 -17.23
C LYS A 203 2.45 -17.82 -17.28
N ASN A 204 2.67 -16.59 -17.72
CA ASN A 204 4.01 -15.99 -17.84
C ASN A 204 4.76 -15.89 -16.50
N TRP A 205 4.04 -15.81 -15.38
CA TRP A 205 4.62 -15.83 -14.03
C TRP A 205 5.30 -17.16 -13.69
N LYS A 206 4.86 -18.28 -14.29
CA LYS A 206 5.35 -19.62 -13.99
C LYS A 206 6.80 -19.82 -14.45
N ALA A 207 7.25 -19.06 -15.44
CA ALA A 207 8.61 -19.16 -15.97
C ALA A 207 9.71 -18.90 -14.93
N ASP A 208 9.41 -18.12 -13.88
CA ASP A 208 10.40 -17.71 -12.87
C ASP A 208 10.25 -18.47 -11.54
N THR A 209 9.38 -19.49 -11.46
CA THR A 209 9.09 -20.17 -10.19
C THR A 209 8.58 -21.60 -10.33
N THR A 210 8.88 -22.42 -9.32
CA THR A 210 8.31 -23.76 -9.11
C THR A 210 7.00 -23.74 -8.32
N LEU A 211 6.60 -22.57 -7.78
CA LEU A 211 5.35 -22.42 -7.02
C LEU A 211 4.13 -22.72 -7.88
N ASN A 212 3.14 -23.40 -7.30
CA ASN A 212 1.85 -23.65 -7.94
C ASN A 212 0.83 -22.54 -7.63
N ASP A 213 -0.20 -22.42 -8.47
CA ASP A 213 -1.26 -21.42 -8.36
C ASP A 213 -1.90 -21.44 -6.95
N ASP A 214 -2.31 -22.61 -6.47
CA ASP A 214 -2.92 -22.76 -5.15
C ASP A 214 -1.97 -22.37 -4.02
N THR A 215 -0.67 -22.65 -4.17
CA THR A 215 0.33 -22.25 -3.19
C THR A 215 0.46 -20.73 -3.14
N ILE A 216 0.51 -20.07 -4.30
CA ILE A 216 0.55 -18.60 -4.38
C ILE A 216 -0.69 -18.01 -3.73
N ILE A 217 -1.88 -18.49 -4.08
CA ILE A 217 -3.14 -18.00 -3.52
C ILE A 217 -3.18 -18.18 -2.00
N ASN A 218 -2.78 -19.34 -1.50
CA ASN A 218 -2.72 -19.59 -0.05
C ASN A 218 -1.71 -18.66 0.66
N MET A 219 -0.56 -18.39 0.06
CA MET A 219 0.41 -17.44 0.62
C MET A 219 -0.11 -16.00 0.62
N VAL A 220 -0.72 -15.55 -0.48
CA VAL A 220 -1.29 -14.19 -0.59
C VAL A 220 -2.44 -14.01 0.39
N LYS A 221 -3.33 -15.01 0.49
CA LYS A 221 -4.43 -15.01 1.46
C LYS A 221 -3.90 -14.94 2.89
N PHE A 222 -2.93 -15.79 3.24
CA PHE A 222 -2.30 -15.73 4.56
C PHE A 222 -1.73 -14.33 4.88
N LEU A 223 -1.03 -13.69 3.93
CA LEU A 223 -0.44 -12.37 4.14
C LEU A 223 -1.47 -11.25 4.25
N THR A 224 -2.58 -11.33 3.52
CA THR A 224 -3.65 -10.31 3.52
C THR A 224 -4.60 -10.48 4.71
N ASP A 225 -4.82 -11.70 5.19
CA ASP A 225 -5.60 -11.98 6.40
C ASP A 225 -4.84 -11.61 7.68
N ASN A 226 -3.52 -11.81 7.67
CA ASN A 226 -2.67 -11.67 8.85
C ASN A 226 -1.86 -10.37 8.88
N VAL A 227 -2.53 -9.25 8.60
CA VAL A 227 -1.93 -7.92 8.68
C VAL A 227 -2.00 -7.39 10.11
N TYR A 228 -0.95 -7.66 10.87
CA TYR A 228 -0.81 -7.22 12.26
C TYR A 228 0.37 -6.29 12.43
N PHE A 229 0.22 -5.29 13.30
CA PHE A 229 1.28 -4.34 13.62
C PHE A 229 1.15 -3.77 15.03
N GLN A 230 2.24 -3.22 15.52
CA GLN A 230 2.34 -2.52 16.80
C GLN A 230 2.19 -1.00 16.62
N SER A 231 1.49 -0.35 17.55
CA SER A 231 1.48 1.12 17.74
C SER A 231 1.67 1.39 19.23
N GLY A 232 2.80 2.00 19.60
CA GLY A 232 3.17 2.15 21.01
C GLY A 232 3.21 0.80 21.72
N GLU A 233 2.45 0.67 22.80
CA GLU A 233 2.34 -0.56 23.61
C GLU A 233 1.21 -1.48 23.14
N HIS A 234 0.45 -1.07 22.12
CA HIS A 234 -0.73 -1.78 21.67
C HIS A 234 -0.50 -2.51 20.34
N PHE A 235 -1.29 -3.57 20.14
CA PHE A 235 -1.26 -4.39 18.94
C PHE A 235 -2.58 -4.23 18.18
N TYR A 236 -2.50 -4.20 16.86
CA TYR A 236 -3.64 -3.99 15.99
C TYR A 236 -3.62 -5.00 14.83
N GLN A 237 -4.81 -5.39 14.38
CA GLN A 237 -5.03 -6.04 13.10
C GLN A 237 -5.68 -5.05 12.13
N GLN A 238 -5.20 -4.99 10.89
CA GLN A 238 -5.96 -4.40 9.80
C GLN A 238 -6.85 -5.49 9.20
N LYS A 239 -8.16 -5.38 9.39
CA LYS A 239 -9.15 -6.37 8.92
C LYS A 239 -9.76 -6.02 7.56
N ARG A 240 -9.53 -4.81 7.05
CA ARG A 240 -10.01 -4.38 5.73
C ARG A 240 -8.91 -3.70 4.95
N GLY A 241 -8.93 -3.88 3.63
CA GLY A 241 -7.95 -3.25 2.77
C GLY A 241 -6.63 -3.98 2.70
N LEU A 242 -5.79 -3.50 1.79
CA LEU A 242 -4.40 -3.87 1.67
C LEU A 242 -3.55 -2.95 2.56
N PRO A 243 -2.56 -3.47 3.29
CA PRO A 243 -1.67 -2.64 4.09
C PRO A 243 -0.77 -1.78 3.22
N MET A 244 -0.78 -0.46 3.48
CA MET A 244 0.20 0.47 2.91
C MET A 244 1.57 0.17 3.53
N GLY A 245 2.47 -0.42 2.75
CA GLY A 245 3.84 -0.76 3.17
C GLY A 245 4.26 -2.21 2.92
N PHE A 246 3.31 -3.08 2.60
CA PHE A 246 3.63 -4.39 2.03
C PHE A 246 4.11 -4.20 0.58
N SER A 247 5.17 -4.91 0.19
CA SER A 247 5.66 -4.87 -1.19
C SER A 247 4.65 -5.43 -2.20
N LEU A 248 3.75 -6.30 -1.74
CA LEU A 248 2.74 -6.95 -2.57
C LEU A 248 1.50 -6.08 -2.81
N SER A 249 1.16 -5.17 -1.89
CA SER A 249 -0.08 -4.37 -1.97
C SER A 249 -0.22 -3.58 -3.27
N PRO A 250 0.81 -2.86 -3.78
CA PRO A 250 0.70 -2.14 -5.05
C PRO A 250 0.34 -3.06 -6.21
N LEU A 251 0.99 -4.21 -6.31
CA LEU A 251 0.73 -5.19 -7.36
C LEU A 251 -0.70 -5.73 -7.31
N LEU A 252 -1.22 -6.02 -6.11
CA LEU A 252 -2.61 -6.44 -5.95
C LEU A 252 -3.58 -5.32 -6.33
N ALA A 253 -3.29 -4.06 -5.94
CA ALA A 253 -4.10 -2.92 -6.33
C ALA A 253 -4.11 -2.71 -7.84
N ASP A 254 -2.97 -2.85 -8.51
CA ASP A 254 -2.86 -2.79 -9.97
C ASP A 254 -3.66 -3.93 -10.62
N ILE A 255 -3.59 -5.15 -10.08
CA ILE A 255 -4.38 -6.28 -10.62
C ILE A 255 -5.88 -6.03 -10.48
N VAL A 256 -6.33 -5.49 -9.34
CA VAL A 256 -7.74 -5.17 -9.10
C VAL A 256 -8.21 -4.03 -10.00
N THR A 257 -7.42 -2.96 -10.11
CA THR A 257 -7.78 -1.75 -10.89
C THR A 257 -7.45 -1.84 -12.38
N GLY A 258 -6.73 -2.89 -12.79
CA GLY A 258 -6.33 -3.15 -14.17
C GLY A 258 -6.92 -4.45 -14.73
N GLY A 259 -7.91 -5.03 -14.07
CA GLY A 259 -8.66 -6.19 -14.57
C GLY A 259 -9.48 -5.86 -15.82
N PRO A 260 -9.83 -6.87 -16.64
CA PRO A 260 -10.78 -6.68 -17.74
C PRO A 260 -12.15 -6.30 -17.16
N ASP A 261 -12.70 -5.18 -17.62
CA ASP A 261 -14.02 -4.67 -17.27
C ASP A 261 -15.09 -5.77 -17.35
N LYS A 262 -15.49 -6.33 -16.21
CA LYS A 262 -16.80 -7.00 -16.08
C LYS A 262 -17.81 -6.17 -15.27
N THR A 263 -17.37 -5.12 -14.58
CA THR A 263 -18.21 -4.31 -13.70
C THR A 263 -18.19 -2.81 -13.99
N GLY A 264 -17.44 -2.33 -14.99
CA GLY A 264 -17.51 -0.93 -15.43
C GLY A 264 -16.94 0.11 -14.45
N TYR A 265 -16.14 -0.32 -13.47
CA TYR A 265 -15.50 0.58 -12.53
C TYR A 265 -13.98 0.43 -12.62
N PHE A 266 -13.37 1.46 -13.19
CA PHE A 266 -11.93 1.71 -13.27
C PHE A 266 -11.14 0.80 -14.20
N CYS A 267 -10.97 1.28 -15.43
CA CYS A 267 -9.73 1.08 -16.15
C CYS A 267 -8.86 2.34 -15.98
N SER A 268 -7.66 2.18 -15.45
CA SER A 268 -6.76 3.27 -15.05
C SER A 268 -6.18 4.11 -16.18
N CYS A 269 -6.52 3.85 -17.45
CA CYS A 269 -6.19 4.72 -18.59
C CYS A 269 -7.11 4.39 -19.78
N PHE A 270 -8.30 4.99 -19.81
CA PHE A 270 -9.06 5.12 -21.05
C PHE A 270 -9.43 6.59 -21.26
N LEU A 271 -8.91 7.16 -22.34
CA LEU A 271 -9.59 8.21 -23.08
C LEU A 271 -10.75 7.55 -23.83
N ILE A 272 -11.83 7.19 -23.12
CA ILE A 272 -13.08 6.85 -23.78
C ILE A 272 -13.74 8.18 -24.16
N PRO A 273 -14.07 8.44 -25.43
CA PRO A 273 -14.96 9.52 -25.78
C PRO A 273 -16.34 9.18 -25.24
N PHE A 274 -16.68 9.65 -24.04
CA PHE A 274 -18.06 9.60 -23.57
C PHE A 274 -18.88 10.59 -24.38
N SER A 275 -19.75 10.10 -25.25
CA SER A 275 -20.98 10.79 -25.58
C SER A 275 -21.84 10.77 -24.32
N VAL A 276 -21.95 11.91 -23.65
CA VAL A 276 -22.80 12.10 -22.48
C VAL A 276 -24.25 11.86 -22.90
N VAL A 277 -24.78 10.67 -22.62
CA VAL A 277 -26.22 10.43 -22.53
C VAL A 277 -26.59 10.68 -21.07
N PRO A 278 -27.59 11.53 -20.77
CA PRO A 278 -27.92 11.90 -19.40
C PRO A 278 -28.56 10.71 -18.70
N ILE A 279 -27.78 9.98 -17.90
CA ILE A 279 -28.33 9.08 -16.89
C ILE A 279 -28.37 9.87 -15.59
N THR A 280 -29.57 10.33 -15.26
CA THR A 280 -29.94 10.90 -13.98
C THR A 280 -29.64 9.93 -12.84
N HIS A 281 -29.11 10.48 -11.75
CA HIS A 281 -28.86 9.85 -10.43
C HIS A 281 -27.62 8.96 -10.30
N PHE A 282 -26.48 9.60 -10.02
CA PHE A 282 -25.59 9.11 -8.96
C PHE A 282 -25.28 10.28 -8.00
N MET A 283 -25.79 10.16 -6.78
CA MET A 283 -25.51 11.06 -5.66
C MET A 283 -24.02 10.95 -5.29
N LEU A 284 -23.21 11.88 -5.79
CA LEU A 284 -21.91 12.20 -5.21
C LEU A 284 -22.17 13.17 -4.05
N ASN A 285 -22.12 12.65 -2.81
CA ASN A 285 -22.12 13.52 -1.64
C ASN A 285 -20.83 14.35 -1.64
N ARG A 286 -21.03 15.66 -1.44
CA ARG A 286 -20.04 16.73 -1.37
C ARG A 286 -19.02 16.51 -0.25
#